data_AF-A0A958GIG1-F1
#
_entry.id   AF-A0A958GIG1-F1
#
_cell.length_a   1.000
_cell.length_b   1.000
_cell.length_c   1.000
_cell.angle_alpha   90.00
_cell.angle_beta   90.00
_cell.angle_gamma   90.00
#
_symmetry.space_group_name_H-M   'P 1'
#
loop_
_entity.id
_entity.type
_entity.pdbx_description
1 polymer ?
#
loop_
_entity_poly.entity_id
_entity_poly.type
_entity_poly.pdbx_seq_one_letter_code
_entity_poly.pdbx_strand_id
1 'polypeptide(L)'
;GPLVGRHRPSVDVLFQSASQVLGRNAIGVILTGMGKDGAHGMLKMKETGATNIAQDEKSCVVYGMPKAAVDVGAVHHVVPLSQIAKQAIDLAR
;
A
#
# COMPACT_ATOMS: atom_id res chain seq x y z
N GLY A 1 4.57 2.76 20.81
CA GLY A 1 5.42 3.85 20.29
C GLY A 1 4.62 5.14 20.20
N PRO A 2 5.29 6.27 19.85
CA PRO A 2 4.64 7.55 19.55
C PRO A 2 3.74 7.44 18.29
N LEU A 3 2.91 8.47 18.05
CA LEU A 3 2.12 8.56 16.81
C LEU A 3 3.04 8.69 15.58
N VAL A 4 2.65 8.09 14.46
CA VAL A 4 3.31 8.28 13.16
C VAL A 4 2.26 8.85 12.19
N GLY A 5 2.54 10.02 11.60
CA GLY A 5 1.57 10.69 10.72
C GLY A 5 0.22 11.02 11.38
N ARG A 6 0.19 11.19 12.72
CA ARG A 6 -1.01 11.32 13.58
C ARG A 6 -1.90 10.07 13.69
N HIS A 7 -1.48 8.93 13.14
CA HIS A 7 -2.23 7.68 13.20
C HIS A 7 -1.63 6.70 14.23
N ARG A 8 -2.51 5.93 14.87
CA ARG A 8 -2.18 4.73 15.65
C ARG A 8 -3.39 3.78 15.65
N PRO A 9 -3.29 2.59 15.03
CA PRO A 9 -2.13 2.08 14.29
C PRO A 9 -1.84 2.90 13.02
N SER A 10 -0.59 2.89 12.55
CA SER A 10 -0.15 3.55 11.31
C SER A 10 0.24 2.50 10.26
N VAL A 11 -0.25 2.70 9.03
CA VAL A 11 0.03 1.85 7.88
C VAL A 11 1.49 1.99 7.43
N ASP A 12 2.08 3.19 7.52
CA ASP A 12 3.51 3.39 7.22
C ASP A 12 4.39 2.47 8.09
N VAL A 13 4.08 2.37 9.39
CA VAL A 13 4.82 1.50 10.32
C VAL A 13 4.67 0.01 9.95
N LEU A 14 3.45 -0.41 9.58
CA LEU A 14 3.19 -1.78 9.13
C LEU A 14 4.02 -2.10 7.88
N PHE A 15 3.92 -1.28 6.84
CA PHE A 15 4.62 -1.51 5.58
C PHE A 15 6.15 -1.44 5.73
N GLN A 16 6.67 -0.53 6.55
CA GLN A 16 8.10 -0.46 6.82
C GLN A 16 8.62 -1.69 7.56
N SER A 17 7.86 -2.23 8.53
CA SER A 17 8.27 -3.47 9.20
C SER A 17 8.19 -4.68 8.27
N ALA A 18 7.15 -4.76 7.42
CA ALA A 18 7.03 -5.78 6.39
C ALA A 18 8.19 -5.70 5.36
N SER A 19 8.58 -4.51 4.91
CA SER A 19 9.69 -4.34 3.97
C SER A 19 11.02 -4.84 4.55
N GLN A 20 11.25 -4.64 5.84
CA GLN A 20 12.47 -5.07 6.54
C GLN A 20 12.53 -6.58 6.76
N VAL A 21 11.40 -7.21 7.08
CA VAL A 21 11.35 -8.63 7.46
C VAL A 21 11.12 -9.54 6.25
N LEU A 22 10.24 -9.14 5.33
CA LEU A 22 9.80 -9.97 4.21
C LEU A 22 10.43 -9.56 2.87
N GLY A 23 10.75 -8.28 2.69
CA GLY A 23 11.27 -7.72 1.43
C GLY A 23 10.42 -8.13 0.23
N ARG A 24 11.06 -8.71 -0.80
CA ARG A 24 10.41 -9.19 -2.03
C ARG A 24 9.29 -10.21 -1.84
N ASN A 25 9.24 -10.89 -0.69
CA ASN A 25 8.21 -11.90 -0.41
C ASN A 25 6.89 -11.28 0.09
N ALA A 26 6.83 -9.95 0.25
CA ALA A 26 5.61 -9.24 0.62
C ALA A 26 4.83 -8.75 -0.61
N ILE A 27 3.51 -8.68 -0.44
CA ILE A 27 2.60 -7.95 -1.34
C ILE A 27 1.93 -6.86 -0.52
N GLY A 28 2.16 -5.60 -0.89
CA GLY A 28 1.54 -4.44 -0.27
C GLY A 28 0.20 -4.09 -0.93
N VAL A 29 -0.85 -3.88 -0.15
CA VAL A 29 -2.16 -3.46 -0.67
C VAL A 29 -2.64 -2.22 0.08
N ILE A 30 -2.93 -1.14 -0.64
CA ILE A 30 -3.50 0.09 -0.08
C ILE A 30 -4.88 0.35 -0.66
N LEU A 31 -5.87 0.49 0.22
CA LEU A 31 -7.28 0.65 -0.11
C LEU A 31 -7.76 2.07 0.17
N THR A 32 -9.01 2.34 -0.19
CA THR A 32 -9.75 3.58 0.08
C THR A 32 -9.49 4.09 1.49
N GLY A 33 -9.28 5.40 1.62
CA GLY A 33 -8.95 6.03 2.89
C GLY A 33 -8.52 7.47 2.71
N MET A 34 -8.65 8.27 3.76
CA MET A 34 -8.23 9.68 3.75
C MET A 34 -6.75 9.82 4.12
N GLY A 35 -6.09 10.84 3.56
CA GLY A 35 -4.73 11.20 3.94
C GLY A 35 -3.67 10.43 3.17
N LYS A 36 -2.49 10.26 3.79
CA LYS A 36 -1.29 9.73 3.13
C LYS A 36 -0.56 8.64 3.92
N ASP A 37 -1.18 8.14 5.00
CA ASP A 37 -0.60 7.05 5.80
C ASP A 37 -0.47 5.80 4.92
N GLY A 38 0.71 5.18 4.93
CA GLY A 38 1.06 4.03 4.09
C GLY A 38 1.78 4.38 2.79
N ALA A 39 1.77 5.62 2.32
CA ALA A 39 2.43 5.97 1.05
C ALA A 39 3.96 5.80 1.12
N HIS A 40 4.60 6.23 2.21
CA HIS A 40 6.06 6.13 2.36
C HIS A 40 6.49 4.72 2.72
N GLY A 41 5.74 4.03 3.59
CA GLY A 41 5.98 2.63 3.91
C GLY A 41 5.85 1.74 2.68
N MET A 42 4.86 1.99 1.82
CA MET A 42 4.69 1.27 0.56
C MET A 42 5.83 1.57 -0.42
N LEU A 43 6.34 2.80 -0.46
CA LEU A 43 7.54 3.11 -1.26
C LEU A 43 8.75 2.29 -0.78
N LYS A 44 8.93 2.14 0.54
CA LYS A 44 9.97 1.26 1.10
C LYS A 44 9.75 -0.20 0.76
N MET A 45 8.51 -0.69 0.78
CA MET A 45 8.21 -2.03 0.28
C MET A 45 8.68 -2.22 -1.16
N LYS A 46 8.38 -1.27 -2.05
CA LYS A 46 8.82 -1.30 -3.47
C LYS A 46 10.35 -1.31 -3.60
N GLU A 47 11.04 -0.43 -2.87
CA GLU A 47 12.51 -0.38 -2.88
C GLU A 47 13.15 -1.71 -2.42
N THR A 48 12.49 -2.45 -1.52
CA THR A 48 12.93 -3.78 -1.07
C THR A 48 12.49 -4.95 -1.97
N GLY A 49 11.87 -4.64 -3.11
CA GLY A 49 11.45 -5.62 -4.12
C GLY A 49 10.06 -6.21 -3.92
N ALA A 50 9.26 -5.70 -2.97
CA ALA A 50 7.88 -6.12 -2.80
C ALA A 50 7.01 -5.60 -3.95
N THR A 51 5.96 -6.36 -4.29
CA THR A 51 4.96 -5.89 -5.28
C THR A 51 3.82 -5.18 -4.56
N ASN A 52 3.37 -4.05 -5.12
CA ASN A 52 2.41 -3.16 -4.46
C ASN A 52 1.20 -2.89 -5.34
N ILE A 53 0.02 -2.94 -4.74
CA ILE A 53 -1.29 -2.77 -5.37
C ILE A 53 -2.02 -1.61 -4.67
N ALA A 54 -2.64 -0.73 -5.46
CA ALA A 54 -3.56 0.30 -4.96
C ALA A 54 -4.96 0.11 -5.53
N GLN A 55 -5.98 0.41 -4.72
CA GLN A 55 -7.36 0.49 -5.19
C GLN A 55 -7.52 1.68 -6.15
N ASP A 56 -8.27 1.49 -7.23
CA ASP A 56 -8.58 2.54 -8.20
C ASP A 56 -9.51 3.63 -7.64
N GLU A 57 -9.50 4.80 -8.26
CA GLU A 57 -10.33 5.94 -7.85
C GLU A 57 -11.83 5.63 -7.92
N LYS A 58 -12.26 4.94 -8.98
CA LYS A 58 -13.69 4.68 -9.23
C LYS A 58 -14.35 3.80 -8.18
N SER A 59 -13.61 2.86 -7.58
CA SER A 59 -14.14 2.00 -6.53
C SER A 59 -13.90 2.53 -5.12
N CYS A 60 -13.09 3.58 -4.96
CA CYS A 60 -12.83 4.19 -3.65
C CYS A 60 -14.03 5.02 -3.16
N VAL A 61 -14.28 4.98 -1.85
CA VAL A 61 -15.16 5.96 -1.19
C VAL A 61 -14.40 7.28 -1.02
N VAL A 62 -13.11 7.20 -0.63
CA VAL A 62 -12.19 8.33 -0.52
C VAL A 62 -10.86 7.93 -1.17
N TYR A 63 -10.53 8.55 -2.29
CA TYR A 63 -9.29 8.32 -3.02
C TYR A 63 -8.14 9.19 -2.48
N GLY A 64 -7.86 9.10 -1.18
CA GLY A 64 -6.76 9.82 -0.52
C GLY A 64 -5.50 8.99 -0.43
N MET A 65 -5.53 7.93 0.38
CA MET A 65 -4.39 7.03 0.61
C MET A 65 -3.89 6.36 -0.68
N PRO A 66 -4.77 5.76 -1.53
CA PRO A 66 -4.31 5.18 -2.79
C PRO A 66 -3.68 6.21 -3.73
N LYS A 67 -4.26 7.42 -3.81
CA LYS A 67 -3.70 8.52 -4.59
C LYS A 67 -2.31 8.90 -4.10
N ALA A 68 -2.14 9.08 -2.79
CA ALA A 68 -0.86 9.43 -2.20
C ALA A 68 0.23 8.37 -2.48
N ALA A 69 -0.11 7.08 -2.45
CA ALA A 69 0.82 6.01 -2.79
C ALA A 69 1.19 5.98 -4.29
N VAL A 70 0.22 6.26 -5.18
CA VAL A 70 0.47 6.39 -6.63
C VAL A 70 1.36 7.59 -6.91
N ASP A 71 1.08 8.75 -6.32
CA ASP A 71 1.79 10.00 -6.54
C ASP A 71 3.28 9.93 -6.14
N VAL A 72 3.61 9.14 -5.10
CA VAL A 72 5.02 8.90 -4.71
C VAL A 72 5.69 7.75 -5.47
N GLY A 73 5.02 7.18 -6.48
CA GLY A 73 5.56 6.11 -7.32
C GLY A 73 5.69 4.75 -6.60
N ALA A 74 4.97 4.53 -5.50
CA ALA A 74 5.08 3.31 -4.70
C ALA A 74 4.34 2.10 -5.29
N VAL A 75 3.44 2.32 -6.26
CA VAL A 75 2.48 1.32 -6.74
C VAL A 75 2.94 0.66 -8.05
N HIS A 76 2.63 -0.63 -8.24
CA HIS A 76 2.84 -1.37 -9.48
C HIS A 76 1.51 -1.58 -10.24
N HIS A 77 0.43 -1.86 -9.50
CA HIS A 77 -0.89 -2.13 -10.06
C HIS A 77 -1.94 -1.25 -9.41
N VAL A 78 -2.72 -0.54 -10.24
CA VAL A 78 -3.94 0.16 -9.80
C VAL A 78 -5.12 -0.61 -10.36
N VAL A 79 -5.96 -1.19 -9.49
CA VAL A 79 -7.06 -2.08 -9.90
C VAL A 79 -8.34 -1.78 -9.10
N PRO A 80 -9.53 -2.06 -9.64
CA PRO A 80 -10.78 -1.91 -8.90
C PRO A 80 -10.84 -2.86 -7.70
N LEU A 81 -11.59 -2.49 -6.66
CA LEU A 81 -11.72 -3.27 -5.42
C LEU A 81 -12.06 -4.74 -5.68
N SER A 82 -12.93 -5.03 -6.65
CA SER A 82 -13.34 -6.38 -7.03
C SER A 82 -12.21 -7.25 -7.59
N GLN A 83 -11.11 -6.66 -8.05
CA GLN A 83 -9.95 -7.37 -8.61
C GLN A 83 -8.76 -7.45 -7.65
N ILE A 84 -8.76 -6.71 -6.53
CA ILE A 84 -7.64 -6.67 -5.58
C ILE A 84 -7.25 -8.08 -5.11
N ALA A 85 -8.23 -8.89 -4.67
CA ALA A 85 -7.97 -10.23 -4.16
C ALA A 85 -7.39 -11.15 -5.23
N LYS A 86 -7.96 -11.14 -6.43
CA LYS A 86 -7.46 -11.91 -7.57
C LYS A 86 -6.02 -11.51 -7.90
N GLN A 87 -5.76 -10.21 -8.01
CA GLN A 87 -4.43 -9.69 -8.33
C GLN A 87 -3.39 -10.09 -7.26
N ALA A 88 -3.73 -10.00 -5.97
CA ALA A 88 -2.84 -10.39 -4.89
C ALA A 88 -2.51 -11.89 -4.90
N ILE A 89 -3.50 -12.74 -5.20
CA ILE A 89 -3.29 -14.19 -5.31
C ILE A 89 -2.44 -14.53 -6.54
N ASP A 90 -2.70 -13.89 -7.69
CA ASP A 90 -1.96 -14.13 -8.92
C ASP A 90 -0.47 -13.75 -8.77
N LEU A 91 -0.16 -12.73 -7.97
CA LEU A 91 1.22 -12.28 -7.67
C LEU A 91 1.93 -13.11 -6.59
N ALA A 92 1.20 -13.89 -5.80
CA ALA A 92 1.75 -14.71 -4.72
C ALA A 92 2.20 -16.11 -5.18
N ARG A 93 2.01 -16.44 -6.46
CA ARG A 93 2.40 -17.72 -7.08
C ARG A 93 3.82 -17.63 -7.62
#